data_AF-A0A7C2U671-F1
#
_entry.id   AF-A0A7C2U671-F1
#
_cell.length_a   1.000
_cell.length_b   1.000
_cell.length_c   1.000
_cell.angle_alpha   90.00
_cell.angle_beta   90.00
_cell.angle_gamma   90.00
#
_symmetry.space_group_name_H-M   'P 1'
#
loop_
_entity.id
_entity.type
_entity.pdbx_description
1 polymer ?
#
loop_
_entity_poly.entity_id
_entity_poly.type
_entity_poly.pdbx_seq_one_letter_code
_entity_poly.pdbx_strand_id
1 'polypeptide(L)'
;MNEAARNGETGRGRLIALVIAEAVVLFAAAAAMILFDLGWAGAIGMAVLIAVFTITLFRAGEERARATGSFSPAMGRYNRRLLAAGGIYVVGLFGAIWANDTLQADGALAFLFAFAPSVGVLTMVWAMGRLLSEETDEYLRFRLVRSSLFGLGTLLTLATVWGFFEQFDLVPHAPTWLAVPVFALGLGFANCTRWGRM
;
A
#
# COMPACT_ATOMS: atom_id res chain seq x y z
N MET A 1 -38.77 5.01 -12.18
CA MET A 1 -37.36 5.05 -11.72
C MET A 1 -37.31 4.33 -10.37
N ASN A 2 -36.66 3.17 -10.31
CA ASN A 2 -36.84 2.20 -9.21
C ASN A 2 -36.10 2.65 -7.93
N GLU A 3 -36.69 2.51 -6.74
CA GLU A 3 -36.10 2.94 -5.46
C GLU A 3 -34.71 2.33 -5.20
N ALA A 4 -34.47 1.11 -5.69
CA ALA A 4 -33.17 0.43 -5.63
C ALA A 4 -32.06 1.17 -6.41
N ALA A 5 -32.39 1.79 -7.55
CA ALA A 5 -31.44 2.58 -8.33
C ALA A 5 -31.10 3.90 -7.63
N ARG A 6 -32.09 4.54 -7.00
CA ARG A 6 -31.89 5.77 -6.23
C ARG A 6 -31.02 5.55 -4.99
N ASN A 7 -31.26 4.46 -4.26
CA ASN A 7 -30.46 4.07 -3.08
C ASN A 7 -29.00 3.74 -3.45
N GLY A 8 -28.78 3.07 -4.58
CA GLY A 8 -27.44 2.76 -5.10
C GLY A 8 -26.60 3.99 -5.44
N GLU A 9 -27.20 5.03 -6.04
CA GLU A 9 -26.50 6.28 -6.35
C GLU A 9 -26.14 7.09 -5.10
N THR A 10 -27.04 7.17 -4.12
CA THR A 10 -26.77 7.84 -2.84
C THR A 10 -25.68 7.16 -2.01
N GLY A 11 -25.62 5.82 -2.01
CA GLY A 11 -24.55 5.08 -1.33
C GLY A 11 -23.18 5.35 -1.96
N ARG A 12 -23.14 5.41 -3.31
CA ARG A 12 -21.91 5.65 -4.08
C ARG A 12 -21.31 7.03 -3.83
N GLY A 13 -22.14 8.08 -3.76
CA GLY A 13 -21.69 9.44 -3.44
C GLY A 13 -21.13 9.54 -2.02
N ARG A 14 -21.75 8.85 -1.05
CA ARG A 14 -21.32 8.87 0.36
C ARG A 14 -19.95 8.21 0.56
N LEU A 15 -19.69 7.05 -0.05
CA LEU A 15 -18.38 6.38 0.06
C LEU A 15 -17.23 7.21 -0.52
N ILE A 16 -17.46 7.90 -1.64
CA ILE A 16 -16.46 8.78 -2.25
C ILE A 16 -16.18 9.98 -1.35
N ALA A 17 -17.24 10.62 -0.86
CA ALA A 17 -17.12 11.74 0.05
C ALA A 17 -16.39 11.33 1.34
N LEU A 18 -16.64 10.11 1.85
CA LEU A 18 -15.94 9.56 3.02
C LEU A 18 -14.43 9.39 2.75
N VAL A 19 -14.04 8.75 1.64
CA VAL A 19 -12.61 8.58 1.30
C VAL A 19 -11.90 9.92 1.13
N ILE A 20 -12.55 10.89 0.48
CA ILE A 20 -11.99 12.24 0.32
C ILE A 20 -11.87 12.94 1.67
N ALA A 21 -12.91 12.89 2.50
CA ALA A 21 -12.88 13.49 3.84
C ALA A 21 -11.77 12.87 4.70
N GLU A 22 -11.61 11.55 4.65
CA GLU A 22 -10.58 10.84 5.38
C GLU A 22 -9.16 11.17 4.88
N ALA A 23 -8.98 11.36 3.57
CA ALA A 23 -7.71 11.84 3.02
C ALA A 23 -7.37 13.25 3.52
N VAL A 24 -8.36 14.15 3.65
CA VAL A 24 -8.17 15.48 4.24
C VAL A 24 -7.81 15.38 5.73
N VAL A 25 -8.46 14.48 6.48
CA VAL A 25 -8.13 14.21 7.89
C VAL A 25 -6.71 13.69 8.05
N LEU A 26 -6.28 12.76 7.19
CA LEU A 26 -4.90 12.26 7.17
C LEU A 26 -3.89 13.37 6.93
N PHE A 27 -4.15 14.24 5.95
CA PHE A 27 -3.26 15.36 5.64
C PHE A 27 -3.18 16.35 6.80
N ALA A 28 -4.32 16.70 7.40
CA ALA A 28 -4.39 17.59 8.57
C ALA A 28 -3.68 16.98 9.79
N ALA A 29 -3.88 15.68 10.06
CA ALA A 29 -3.20 14.97 11.14
C ALA A 29 -1.69 14.91 10.92
N ALA A 30 -1.23 14.75 9.67
CA ALA A 30 0.19 14.73 9.34
C ALA A 30 0.82 16.10 9.57
N ALA A 31 0.14 17.17 9.11
CA ALA A 31 0.56 18.54 9.38
C ALA A 31 0.61 18.83 10.89
N ALA A 32 -0.40 18.43 11.65
CA ALA A 32 -0.42 18.59 13.11
C ALA A 32 0.73 17.83 13.79
N MET A 33 1.02 16.59 13.36
CA MET A 33 2.12 15.81 13.91
C MET A 33 3.48 16.49 13.68
N ILE A 34 3.69 17.09 12.51
CA ILE A 34 4.92 17.84 12.18
C ILE A 34 5.00 19.16 12.96
N LEU A 35 3.87 19.86 13.14
CA LEU A 35 3.83 21.17 13.80
C LEU A 35 3.94 21.09 15.33
N PHE A 36 3.41 20.04 15.94
CA PHE A 36 3.28 19.93 17.40
C PHE A 36 4.12 18.82 18.03
N ASP A 37 4.91 18.08 17.24
CA ASP A 37 5.80 17.00 17.68
C ASP A 37 5.15 16.02 18.68
N LEU A 38 4.04 15.38 18.25
CA LEU A 38 3.19 14.53 19.11
C LEU A 38 3.85 13.20 19.53
N GLY A 39 5.11 12.95 19.17
CA GLY A 39 5.85 11.73 19.48
C GLY A 39 5.07 10.43 19.17
N TRP A 40 5.13 9.48 20.09
CA TRP A 40 4.50 8.15 19.94
C TRP A 40 2.97 8.19 19.88
N ALA A 41 2.32 9.10 20.61
CA ALA A 41 0.86 9.22 20.59
C ALA A 41 0.37 9.67 19.20
N GLY A 42 1.07 10.64 18.60
CA GLY A 42 0.82 11.08 17.22
C GLY A 42 1.07 9.98 16.20
N ALA A 43 2.18 9.24 16.34
CA ALA A 43 2.54 8.15 15.43
C ALA A 43 1.51 7.02 15.43
N ILE A 44 1.06 6.59 16.62
CA ILE A 44 0.03 5.55 16.75
C ILE A 44 -1.31 6.06 16.21
N GLY A 45 -1.70 7.29 16.55
CA GLY A 45 -2.92 7.91 16.01
C GLY A 45 -2.92 7.97 14.49
N MET A 46 -1.79 8.38 13.90
CA MET A 46 -1.60 8.42 12.45
C MET A 46 -1.67 7.01 11.82
N ALA A 47 -0.99 6.02 12.40
CA ALA A 47 -1.04 4.65 11.91
C ALA A 47 -2.46 4.07 11.92
N VAL A 48 -3.25 4.37 12.95
CA VAL A 48 -4.67 3.99 13.02
C VAL A 48 -5.47 4.68 11.91
N LEU A 49 -5.29 5.99 11.71
CA LEU A 49 -5.97 6.71 10.62
C LEU A 49 -5.60 6.13 9.25
N ILE A 50 -4.32 5.82 9.02
CA ILE A 50 -3.85 5.20 7.76
C ILE A 50 -4.47 3.81 7.59
N ALA A 51 -4.58 3.03 8.67
CA ALA A 51 -5.20 1.71 8.64
C ALA A 51 -6.70 1.79 8.31
N VAL A 52 -7.44 2.72 8.93
CA VAL A 52 -8.86 2.94 8.63
C VAL A 52 -9.00 3.37 7.17
N PHE A 53 -8.19 4.33 6.70
CA PHE A 53 -8.22 4.80 5.32
C PHE A 53 -7.93 3.69 4.31
N THR A 54 -6.96 2.83 4.62
CA THR A 54 -6.63 1.70 3.76
C THR A 54 -7.80 0.71 3.70
N ILE A 55 -8.44 0.43 4.84
CA ILE A 55 -9.61 -0.46 4.90
C ILE A 55 -10.80 0.15 4.14
N THR A 56 -11.09 1.44 4.31
CA THR A 56 -12.19 2.13 3.61
C THR A 56 -11.95 2.16 2.11
N LEU A 57 -10.72 2.44 1.67
CA LEU A 57 -10.32 2.43 0.27
C LEU A 57 -10.50 1.03 -0.35
N PHE A 58 -10.03 -0.02 0.32
CA PHE A 58 -10.15 -1.39 -0.17
C PHE A 58 -11.62 -1.82 -0.25
N ARG A 59 -12.41 -1.54 0.79
CA ARG A 59 -13.85 -1.86 0.79
C ARG A 59 -14.60 -1.11 -0.30
N ALA A 60 -14.35 0.19 -0.45
CA ALA A 60 -14.95 1.00 -1.52
C ALA A 60 -14.53 0.50 -2.91
N GLY A 61 -13.27 0.08 -3.08
CA GLY A 61 -12.77 -0.52 -4.32
C GLY A 61 -13.44 -1.85 -4.66
N GLU A 62 -13.58 -2.75 -3.67
CA GLU A 62 -14.25 -4.03 -3.84
C GLU A 62 -15.74 -3.87 -4.18
N GLU A 63 -16.44 -3.00 -3.48
CA GLU A 63 -17.86 -2.71 -3.74
C GLU A 63 -18.07 -2.19 -5.16
N ARG A 64 -17.19 -1.30 -5.63
CA ARG A 64 -17.22 -0.81 -7.02
C ARG A 64 -16.98 -1.93 -8.03
N ALA A 65 -15.95 -2.75 -7.80
CA ALA A 65 -15.62 -3.84 -8.70
C ALA A 65 -16.76 -4.87 -8.79
N ARG A 66 -17.45 -5.14 -7.67
CA ARG A 66 -18.63 -6.02 -7.64
C ARG A 66 -19.80 -5.40 -8.40
N ALA A 67 -20.06 -4.11 -8.21
CA ALA A 67 -21.15 -3.40 -8.89
C ALA A 67 -20.97 -3.36 -10.43
N THR A 68 -19.73 -3.32 -10.92
CA THR A 68 -19.42 -3.36 -12.36
C THR A 68 -19.27 -4.78 -12.92
N GLY A 69 -19.47 -5.81 -12.11
CA GLY A 69 -19.30 -7.22 -12.52
C GLY A 69 -17.85 -7.63 -12.80
N SER A 70 -16.86 -6.80 -12.45
CA SER A 70 -15.43 -7.00 -12.74
C SER A 70 -14.65 -7.56 -11.56
N PHE A 71 -15.33 -8.05 -10.52
CA PHE A 71 -14.70 -8.53 -9.29
C PHE A 71 -14.35 -10.02 -9.38
N SER A 72 -13.05 -10.32 -9.35
CA SER A 72 -12.60 -11.71 -9.20
C SER A 72 -12.56 -12.12 -7.71
N PRO A 73 -13.05 -13.32 -7.35
CA PRO A 73 -12.87 -13.88 -6.01
C PRO A 73 -11.39 -13.99 -5.59
N ALA A 74 -10.47 -14.14 -6.54
CA ALA A 74 -9.03 -14.15 -6.28
C ALA A 74 -8.55 -12.78 -5.76
N MET A 75 -9.02 -11.69 -6.38
CA MET A 75 -8.73 -10.33 -5.95
C MET A 75 -9.20 -10.06 -4.50
N GLY A 76 -10.37 -10.56 -4.11
CA GLY A 76 -10.85 -10.43 -2.73
C GLY A 76 -9.96 -11.13 -1.69
N ARG A 77 -9.45 -12.34 -2.02
CA ARG A 77 -8.49 -13.03 -1.14
C ARG A 77 -7.15 -12.30 -1.08
N TYR A 78 -6.69 -11.76 -2.21
CA TYR A 78 -5.48 -10.93 -2.27
C TYR A 78 -5.60 -9.69 -1.39
N ASN A 79 -6.69 -8.93 -1.52
CA ASN A 79 -6.94 -7.75 -0.72
C ASN A 79 -6.88 -8.03 0.78
N ARG A 80 -7.52 -9.11 1.24
CA ARG A 80 -7.46 -9.53 2.66
C ARG A 80 -6.03 -9.90 3.10
N ARG A 81 -5.27 -10.60 2.26
CA ARG A 81 -3.86 -10.91 2.54
C ARG A 81 -3.00 -9.65 2.61
N LEU A 82 -3.27 -8.68 1.75
CA LEU A 82 -2.55 -7.42 1.70
C LEU A 82 -2.84 -6.56 2.94
N LEU A 83 -4.09 -6.50 3.40
CA LEU A 83 -4.45 -5.86 4.66
C LEU A 83 -3.80 -6.55 5.87
N ALA A 84 -3.80 -7.89 5.91
CA ALA A 84 -3.12 -8.63 6.96
C ALA A 84 -1.59 -8.39 6.97
N ALA A 85 -0.96 -8.38 5.78
CA ALA A 85 0.45 -8.08 5.62
C ALA A 85 0.79 -6.63 6.03
N GLY A 86 -0.09 -5.66 5.75
CA GLY A 86 0.02 -4.29 6.23
C GLY A 86 -0.05 -4.20 7.75
N GLY A 87 -0.95 -4.95 8.39
CA GLY A 87 -1.01 -5.07 9.85
C GLY A 87 0.28 -5.63 10.44
N ILE A 88 0.82 -6.71 9.85
CA ILE A 88 2.11 -7.30 10.25
C ILE A 88 3.24 -6.26 10.11
N TYR A 89 3.27 -5.52 9.00
CA TYR A 89 4.25 -4.47 8.77
C TYR A 89 4.19 -3.38 9.84
N VAL A 90 3.00 -2.84 10.13
CA VAL A 90 2.83 -1.77 11.14
C VAL A 90 3.25 -2.26 12.51
N VAL A 91 2.76 -3.42 12.96
CA VAL A 91 3.12 -3.97 14.28
C VAL A 91 4.61 -4.26 14.35
N GLY A 92 5.19 -4.86 13.31
CA GLY A 92 6.61 -5.17 13.23
C GLY A 92 7.49 -3.91 13.25
N LEU A 93 7.10 -2.86 12.53
CA LEU A 93 7.83 -1.60 12.46
C LEU A 93 7.80 -0.86 13.80
N PHE A 94 6.62 -0.64 14.36
CA PHE A 94 6.48 0.07 15.64
C PHE A 94 7.14 -0.72 16.78
N GLY A 95 6.99 -2.05 16.78
CA GLY A 95 7.66 -2.93 17.74
C GLY A 95 9.17 -2.88 17.61
N ALA A 96 9.71 -2.88 16.38
CA ALA A 96 11.15 -2.79 16.13
C ALA A 96 11.73 -1.45 16.59
N ILE A 97 11.07 -0.33 16.27
CA ILE A 97 11.51 1.01 16.70
C ILE A 97 11.51 1.09 18.23
N TRP A 98 10.40 0.71 18.87
CA TRP A 98 10.27 0.75 20.33
C TRP A 98 11.32 -0.14 21.02
N ALA A 99 11.53 -1.35 20.50
CA ALA A 99 12.50 -2.28 21.06
C ALA A 99 13.93 -1.79 20.88
N ASN A 100 14.25 -1.19 19.73
CA ASN A 100 15.56 -0.59 19.48
C ASN A 100 15.84 0.57 20.45
N ASP A 101 14.86 1.45 20.66
CA ASP A 101 14.98 2.60 21.55
C ASP A 101 15.12 2.21 23.03
N THR A 102 14.45 1.11 23.44
CA THR A 102 14.41 0.68 24.84
C THR A 102 15.57 -0.26 25.20
N LEU A 103 15.93 -1.17 24.30
CA LEU A 103 16.84 -2.27 24.59
C LEU A 103 18.27 -2.05 24.07
N GLN A 104 18.54 -0.96 23.34
CA GLN A 104 19.82 -0.69 22.67
C GLN A 104 20.32 -1.95 21.95
N ALA A 105 19.47 -2.46 21.06
CA ALA A 105 19.66 -3.77 20.46
C ALA A 105 20.99 -3.85 19.71
N ASP A 106 21.86 -4.77 20.14
CA ASP A 106 23.14 -5.04 19.47
C ASP A 106 23.19 -6.46 18.91
N GLY A 107 23.94 -6.62 17.81
CA GLY A 107 24.18 -7.90 17.16
C GLY A 107 22.91 -8.61 16.70
N ALA A 108 22.66 -9.82 17.25
CA ALA A 108 21.56 -10.68 16.81
C ALA A 108 20.16 -10.09 17.09
N LEU A 109 20.00 -9.30 18.16
CA LEU A 109 18.72 -8.68 18.50
C LEU A 109 18.35 -7.57 17.50
N ALA A 110 19.31 -6.74 17.10
CA ALA A 110 19.11 -5.71 16.07
C ALA A 110 18.67 -6.34 14.74
N PHE A 111 19.27 -7.47 14.36
CA PHE A 111 18.90 -8.20 13.16
C PHE A 111 17.43 -8.66 13.21
N LEU A 112 16.99 -9.26 14.33
CA LEU A 112 15.60 -9.71 14.50
C LEU A 112 14.61 -8.54 14.42
N PHE A 113 14.94 -7.40 15.02
CA PHE A 113 14.09 -6.21 14.98
C PHE A 113 14.01 -5.61 13.58
N ALA A 114 15.12 -5.50 12.85
CA ALA A 114 15.13 -5.06 11.46
C ALA A 114 14.36 -6.01 10.52
N PHE A 115 14.36 -7.31 10.84
CA PHE A 115 13.64 -8.31 10.06
C PHE A 115 12.11 -8.24 10.27
N ALA A 116 11.65 -7.80 11.43
CA ALA A 116 10.22 -7.78 11.79
C ALA A 116 9.32 -7.06 10.76
N PRO A 117 9.57 -5.79 10.36
CA PRO A 117 8.76 -5.15 9.31
C PRO A 117 8.98 -5.77 7.93
N SER A 118 10.15 -6.36 7.67
CA SER A 118 10.48 -7.01 6.40
C SER A 118 9.56 -8.21 6.12
N VAL A 119 9.14 -8.94 7.16
CA VAL A 119 8.16 -10.03 7.04
C VAL A 119 6.83 -9.55 6.44
N GLY A 120 6.38 -8.35 6.83
CA GLY A 120 5.16 -7.76 6.27
C GLY A 120 5.29 -7.54 4.76
N VAL A 121 6.39 -6.92 4.33
CA VAL A 121 6.68 -6.68 2.91
C VAL A 121 6.80 -8.00 2.12
N LEU A 122 7.53 -8.99 2.65
CA LEU A 122 7.65 -10.31 2.02
C LEU A 122 6.29 -10.99 1.86
N THR A 123 5.41 -10.84 2.85
CA THR A 123 4.04 -11.37 2.79
C THR A 123 3.21 -10.65 1.72
N MET A 124 3.41 -9.34 1.49
CA MET A 124 2.76 -8.61 0.40
C MET A 124 3.18 -9.13 -0.98
N VAL A 125 4.50 -9.34 -1.18
CA VAL A 125 5.03 -9.89 -2.44
C VAL A 125 4.53 -11.32 -2.67
N TRP A 126 4.56 -12.16 -1.64
CA TRP A 126 3.99 -13.51 -1.69
C TRP A 126 2.49 -13.48 -2.02
N ALA A 127 1.72 -12.58 -1.42
CA ALA A 127 0.29 -12.44 -1.69
C ALA A 127 0.02 -12.09 -3.16
N MET A 128 0.87 -11.26 -3.78
CA MET A 128 0.80 -10.91 -5.19
C MET A 128 1.11 -12.12 -6.09
N GLY A 129 2.15 -12.90 -5.79
CA GLY A 129 2.41 -14.17 -6.48
C GLY A 129 1.25 -15.15 -6.35
N ARG A 130 0.65 -15.23 -5.15
CA ARG A 130 -0.52 -16.07 -4.91
C ARG A 130 -1.74 -15.61 -5.69
N LEU A 131 -1.97 -14.30 -5.85
CA LEU A 131 -3.02 -13.75 -6.70
C LEU A 131 -2.90 -14.27 -8.14
N LEU A 132 -1.70 -14.21 -8.73
CA LEU A 132 -1.49 -14.69 -10.11
C LEU A 132 -1.80 -16.18 -10.28
N SER A 133 -1.49 -17.00 -9.26
CA SER A 133 -1.79 -18.43 -9.28
C SER A 133 -3.25 -18.79 -9.02
N GLU A 134 -3.99 -17.91 -8.33
CA GLU A 134 -5.39 -18.13 -7.98
C GLU A 134 -6.37 -17.52 -8.98
N GLU A 135 -5.88 -16.62 -9.84
CA GLU A 135 -6.69 -15.98 -10.87
C GLU A 135 -6.96 -16.97 -12.00
N THR A 136 -8.24 -17.28 -12.21
CA THR A 136 -8.70 -18.25 -13.20
C THR A 136 -8.90 -17.62 -14.58
N ASP A 137 -9.13 -16.31 -14.62
CA ASP A 137 -9.29 -15.55 -15.86
C ASP A 137 -7.91 -15.19 -16.44
N GLU A 138 -7.59 -15.76 -17.60
CA GLU A 138 -6.30 -15.54 -18.25
C GLU A 138 -6.06 -14.08 -18.65
N TYR A 139 -7.12 -13.36 -19.03
CA TYR A 139 -7.03 -11.96 -19.38
C TYR A 139 -6.70 -11.12 -18.13
N LEU A 140 -7.35 -11.38 -17.00
CA LEU A 140 -7.03 -10.70 -15.74
C LEU A 140 -5.61 -11.03 -15.27
N ARG A 141 -5.21 -12.30 -15.33
CA ARG A 141 -3.85 -12.74 -14.96
C ARG A 141 -2.80 -12.04 -15.84
N PHE A 142 -3.00 -12.02 -17.15
CA PHE A 142 -2.09 -11.35 -18.09
C PHE A 142 -1.99 -9.84 -17.82
N ARG A 143 -3.13 -9.19 -17.54
CA ARG A 143 -3.18 -7.77 -17.17
C ARG A 143 -2.38 -7.49 -15.89
N LEU A 144 -2.55 -8.32 -14.85
CA LEU A 144 -1.82 -8.21 -13.60
C LEU A 144 -0.30 -8.36 -13.80
N VAL A 145 0.13 -9.37 -14.58
CA VAL A 145 1.55 -9.58 -14.93
C VAL A 145 2.12 -8.35 -15.61
N ARG A 146 1.47 -7.81 -16.65
CA ARG A 146 1.98 -6.63 -17.37
C ARG A 146 2.06 -5.39 -16.50
N SER A 147 1.05 -5.14 -15.67
CA SER A 147 1.09 -4.02 -14.72
C SER A 147 2.22 -4.17 -13.70
N SER A 148 2.48 -5.40 -13.25
CA SER A 148 3.59 -5.70 -12.32
C SER A 148 4.95 -5.52 -13.00
N LEU A 149 5.09 -5.92 -14.26
CA LEU A 149 6.31 -5.67 -15.04
C LEU A 149 6.56 -4.18 -15.26
N PHE A 150 5.52 -3.39 -15.50
CA PHE A 150 5.66 -1.93 -15.60
C PHE A 150 6.10 -1.31 -14.26
N GLY A 151 5.49 -1.73 -13.14
CA GLY A 151 5.90 -1.30 -11.81
C GLY A 151 7.35 -1.68 -11.51
N LEU A 152 7.76 -2.89 -11.87
CA LEU A 152 9.13 -3.37 -11.71
C LEU A 152 10.11 -2.59 -12.60
N GLY A 153 9.77 -2.36 -13.86
CA GLY A 153 10.57 -1.54 -14.77
C GLY A 153 10.75 -0.11 -14.23
N THR A 154 9.67 0.49 -13.71
CA THR A 154 9.71 1.80 -13.05
C THR A 154 10.69 1.82 -11.88
N LEU A 155 10.61 0.81 -10.99
CA LEU A 155 11.53 0.67 -9.87
C LEU A 155 12.98 0.52 -10.34
N LEU A 156 13.24 -0.40 -11.27
CA LEU A 156 14.59 -0.68 -11.77
C LEU A 156 15.21 0.55 -12.41
N THR A 157 14.48 1.27 -13.27
CA THR A 157 14.99 2.47 -13.93
C THR A 157 15.23 3.60 -12.93
N LEU A 158 14.27 3.91 -12.05
CA LEU A 158 14.42 5.01 -11.09
C LEU A 158 15.51 4.72 -10.06
N ALA A 159 15.59 3.50 -9.52
CA ALA A 159 16.64 3.12 -8.58
C ALA A 159 18.03 3.17 -9.24
N THR A 160 18.15 2.74 -10.50
CA THR A 160 19.43 2.78 -11.23
C THR A 160 19.88 4.22 -11.49
N VAL A 161 18.97 5.07 -12.00
CA VAL A 161 19.29 6.49 -12.24
C VAL A 161 19.66 7.20 -10.94
N TRP A 162 18.88 6.98 -9.88
CA TRP A 162 19.15 7.57 -8.57
C TRP A 162 20.47 7.08 -7.99
N GLY A 163 20.76 5.77 -8.07
CA GLY A 163 22.03 5.19 -7.63
C GLY A 163 23.24 5.75 -8.37
N PHE A 164 23.13 6.03 -9.67
CA PHE A 164 24.19 6.73 -10.40
C PHE A 164 24.35 8.16 -9.91
N PHE A 165 23.25 8.89 -9.67
CA PHE A 165 23.33 10.25 -9.15
C PHE A 165 23.94 10.30 -7.74
N GLU A 166 23.64 9.32 -6.88
CA GLU A 166 24.30 9.17 -5.57
C GLU A 166 25.81 8.92 -5.73
N GLN A 167 26.22 8.07 -6.66
CA GLN A 167 27.63 7.77 -6.92
C GLN A 167 28.44 8.98 -7.37
N PHE A 168 27.79 9.99 -7.96
CA PHE A 168 28.42 11.25 -8.37
C PHE A 168 28.14 12.42 -7.41
N ASP A 169 27.65 12.13 -6.19
CA ASP A 169 27.31 13.13 -5.17
C ASP A 169 26.31 14.21 -5.64
N LEU A 170 25.44 13.89 -6.61
CA LEU A 170 24.46 14.82 -7.18
C LEU A 170 23.15 14.89 -6.38
N VAL A 171 22.82 13.84 -5.63
CA VAL A 171 21.58 13.71 -4.85
C VAL A 171 21.87 13.09 -3.49
N PRO A 172 21.03 13.35 -2.46
CA PRO A 172 21.19 12.72 -1.15
C PRO A 172 20.85 11.22 -1.20
N HIS A 173 21.38 10.49 -0.22
CA HIS A 173 21.12 9.06 -0.06
C HIS A 173 19.62 8.79 0.16
N ALA A 174 19.03 7.97 -0.69
CA ALA A 174 17.64 7.55 -0.58
C ALA A 174 17.55 6.23 0.20
N PRO A 175 16.65 6.14 1.20
CA PRO A 175 16.51 4.92 1.95
C PRO A 175 15.88 3.81 1.09
N THR A 176 16.47 2.62 1.13
CA THR A 176 16.10 1.49 0.25
C THR A 176 14.66 1.00 0.43
N TRP A 177 14.03 1.25 1.57
CA TRP A 177 12.63 0.90 1.79
C TRP A 177 11.67 1.63 0.83
N LEU A 178 12.10 2.72 0.18
CA LEU A 178 11.36 3.40 -0.89
C LEU A 178 11.14 2.55 -2.15
N ALA A 179 11.87 1.44 -2.30
CA ALA A 179 11.70 0.53 -3.44
C ALA A 179 10.24 0.03 -3.56
N VAL A 180 9.60 -0.31 -2.45
CA VAL A 180 8.22 -0.82 -2.45
C VAL A 180 7.21 0.27 -2.83
N PRO A 181 7.23 1.48 -2.23
CA PRO A 181 6.42 2.61 -2.71
C PRO A 181 6.61 2.94 -4.18
N VAL A 182 7.85 3.00 -4.68
CA VAL A 182 8.13 3.30 -6.09
C VAL A 182 7.53 2.23 -7.02
N PHE A 183 7.73 0.95 -6.68
CA PHE A 183 7.10 -0.16 -7.39
C PHE A 183 5.57 -0.03 -7.39
N ALA A 184 4.97 0.24 -6.23
CA ALA A 184 3.52 0.35 -6.07
C ALA A 184 2.94 1.53 -6.87
N LEU A 185 3.64 2.67 -6.93
CA LEU A 185 3.25 3.82 -7.75
C LEU A 185 3.27 3.47 -9.24
N GLY A 186 4.32 2.81 -9.72
CA GLY A 186 4.39 2.34 -11.11
C GLY A 186 3.29 1.33 -11.44
N LEU A 187 3.04 0.36 -10.54
CA LEU A 187 1.94 -0.60 -10.66
C LEU A 187 0.58 0.11 -10.72
N GLY A 188 0.32 1.07 -9.84
CA GLY A 188 -0.91 1.85 -9.81
C GLY A 188 -1.11 2.66 -11.08
N PHE A 189 -0.05 3.33 -11.55
CA PHE A 189 -0.07 4.08 -12.80
C PHE A 189 -0.43 3.20 -14.00
N ALA A 190 0.18 2.01 -14.12
CA ALA A 190 -0.11 1.06 -15.19
C ALA A 190 -1.57 0.57 -15.19
N ASN A 191 -2.15 0.41 -14.00
CA ASN A 191 -3.56 0.02 -13.86
C ASN A 191 -4.52 1.14 -14.28
N CYS A 192 -4.17 2.41 -14.02
CA CYS A 192 -4.98 3.57 -14.39
C CYS A 192 -4.94 3.91 -15.88
N THR A 193 -3.75 3.88 -16.51
CA THR A 193 -3.53 4.40 -17.86
C THR A 193 -3.97 3.49 -19.00
N ARG A 194 -4.74 2.42 -18.71
CA ARG A 194 -5.16 1.38 -19.67
C ARG A 194 -3.99 0.65 -20.37
N TRP A 195 -2.75 0.77 -19.89
CA TRP A 195 -1.59 0.06 -20.45
C TRP A 195 -1.85 -1.46 -20.56
N GLY A 196 -2.59 -2.04 -19.61
CA GLY A 196 -2.99 -3.44 -19.65
C GLY A 196 -4.04 -3.84 -20.69
N ARG A 197 -4.57 -2.92 -21.51
CA ARG A 197 -5.55 -3.22 -22.59
C ARG A 197 -4.94 -3.23 -24.01
N MET A 198 -3.70 -2.77 -24.18
CA MET A 198 -3.01 -2.70 -25.49
C MET A 198 -2.33 -4.01 -25.84
#